data_AF-A0A1S8WM89-F1
#
_entry.id   AF-A0A1S8WM89-F1
#
_cell.length_a   1.000
_cell.length_b   1.000
_cell.length_c   1.000
_cell.angle_alpha   90.00
_cell.angle_beta   90.00
_cell.angle_gamma   90.00
#
_symmetry.space_group_name_H-M   'P 1'
#
loop_
_entity.id
_entity.type
_entity.pdbx_description
1 polymer ?
#
loop_
_entity_poly.entity_id
_entity_poly.type
_entity_poly.pdbx_seq_one_letter_code
_entity_poly.pdbx_strand_id
1 'polypeptide(L)'
;MVVVYEQADQSMSQSLEAITSKLVFSIQLNCGVQTTRQLLLLEPRKLSQPKAEHLCLQMLRLCIVHVARASTDSVLTDPLNTRPLYRDVLIWMTKELDYPELAGEEFISTLQPLGLRLTSDYRPRLQHAGFSVLRWLASKARVADWRQNNRAEAVLFHLFEHRAACGSGSSEDILREMYTTCFDLIKLLPKDKAFDGYTRLADRLLGDLTMEARRPKQTVMLQSLLQLINIMKTDFVQHTRRFTRVVSILLLGPRTPGY
;
A
#
# COMPACT_ATOMS: atom_id res chain seq x y z
N MET A 1 31.36 -35.13 33.74
CA MET A 1 31.62 -34.40 32.49
C MET A 1 30.61 -34.91 31.49
N VAL A 2 29.79 -34.01 30.91
CA VAL A 2 28.77 -34.28 29.86
C VAL A 2 27.54 -35.07 30.37
N VAL A 3 26.28 -34.66 30.23
CA VAL A 3 25.64 -33.45 29.74
C VAL A 3 24.26 -33.38 30.44
N VAL A 4 23.92 -32.19 30.92
CA VAL A 4 22.57 -31.80 31.36
C VAL A 4 21.83 -31.37 30.10
N TYR A 5 20.93 -32.20 29.59
CA TYR A 5 19.97 -31.85 28.54
C TYR A 5 18.77 -32.80 28.64
N GLU A 6 17.91 -32.62 29.64
CA GLU A 6 16.55 -33.21 29.59
C GLU A 6 15.55 -32.67 30.62
N GLN A 7 15.72 -31.43 31.12
CA GLN A 7 14.79 -30.86 32.10
C GLN A 7 14.29 -29.43 31.77
N ALA A 8 14.51 -28.93 30.55
CA ALA A 8 14.13 -27.57 30.18
C ALA A 8 12.98 -27.47 29.16
N ASP A 9 12.20 -28.53 28.91
CA ASP A 9 11.20 -28.54 27.83
C ASP A 9 9.78 -28.99 28.24
N GLN A 10 9.46 -28.97 29.54
CA GLN A 10 8.15 -29.40 30.04
C GLN A 10 7.21 -28.27 30.48
N SER A 11 7.57 -26.99 30.31
CA SER A 11 6.74 -25.86 30.77
C SER A 11 6.16 -24.94 29.68
N MET A 12 6.41 -25.21 28.39
CA MET A 12 5.94 -24.35 27.29
C MET A 12 5.17 -25.05 26.17
N SER A 13 4.57 -26.21 26.43
CA SER A 13 3.63 -26.85 25.50
C SER A 13 2.24 -26.96 26.15
N GLN A 14 1.50 -25.84 26.19
CA GLN A 14 0.06 -26.00 26.09
C GLN A 14 -0.18 -26.49 24.65
N SER A 15 -0.47 -27.78 24.48
CA SER A 15 -0.70 -28.33 23.15
C SER A 15 -1.75 -27.47 22.43
N LEU A 16 -1.56 -27.25 21.13
CA LEU A 16 -2.50 -26.51 20.29
C LEU A 16 -3.95 -26.96 20.54
N GLU A 17 -4.13 -28.26 20.79
CA GLU A 17 -5.40 -28.90 21.14
C GLU A 17 -5.99 -28.40 22.46
N ALA A 18 -5.17 -28.18 23.50
CA ALA A 18 -5.63 -27.67 24.79
C ALA A 18 -6.12 -26.22 24.68
N ILE A 19 -5.42 -25.38 23.91
CA ILE A 19 -5.81 -23.99 23.65
C ILE A 19 -7.09 -23.94 22.80
N THR A 20 -7.13 -24.75 21.75
CA THR A 20 -8.29 -24.85 20.85
C THR A 20 -9.53 -25.34 21.60
N SER A 21 -9.37 -26.34 22.48
CA SER A 21 -10.47 -26.85 23.31
C SER A 21 -11.00 -25.80 24.28
N LYS A 22 -10.13 -25.01 24.92
CA LYS A 22 -10.53 -23.88 25.78
C LYS A 22 -11.27 -22.79 25.01
N LEU A 23 -10.81 -22.47 23.79
CA LEU A 23 -11.48 -21.50 22.92
C LEU A 23 -12.88 -21.99 22.52
N VAL A 24 -13.00 -23.24 22.06
CA VAL A 24 -14.28 -23.84 21.69
C VAL A 24 -15.24 -23.85 22.87
N PHE A 25 -14.77 -24.25 24.05
CA PHE A 25 -15.58 -24.24 25.28
C PHE A 25 -16.04 -22.83 25.67
N SER A 26 -15.16 -21.82 25.56
CA SER A 26 -15.50 -20.43 25.87
C SER A 26 -16.56 -19.88 24.90
N ILE A 27 -16.45 -20.22 23.62
CA ILE A 27 -17.42 -19.83 22.60
C ILE A 27 -18.76 -20.54 22.84
N GLN A 28 -18.76 -21.83 23.17
CA GLN A 28 -19.95 -22.60 23.53
C GLN A 28 -20.72 -21.95 24.68
N LEU A 29 -20.00 -21.56 25.73
CA LEU A 29 -20.55 -20.91 26.93
C LEU A 29 -21.18 -19.55 26.59
N ASN A 30 -20.49 -18.73 25.80
CA ASN A 30 -20.98 -17.41 25.38
C ASN A 30 -22.17 -17.49 24.41
N CYS A 31 -22.22 -18.52 23.58
CA CYS A 31 -23.33 -18.76 22.65
C CYS A 31 -24.49 -19.55 23.28
N GLY A 32 -24.38 -19.94 24.56
CA GLY A 32 -25.43 -20.69 25.28
C GLY A 32 -25.68 -22.09 24.73
N VAL A 33 -24.67 -22.72 24.13
CA VAL A 33 -24.75 -24.06 23.51
C VAL A 33 -23.86 -25.05 24.23
N GLN A 34 -24.31 -26.30 24.34
CA GLN A 34 -23.62 -27.34 25.14
C GLN A 34 -22.71 -28.23 24.29
N THR A 35 -22.84 -28.20 22.97
CA THR A 35 -22.07 -29.06 22.06
C THR A 35 -21.53 -28.31 20.87
N THR A 36 -20.42 -28.78 20.31
CA THR A 36 -19.80 -28.21 19.11
C THR A 36 -20.73 -28.32 17.89
N ARG A 37 -21.56 -29.36 17.84
CA ARG A 37 -22.59 -29.52 16.79
C ARG A 37 -23.65 -28.42 16.86
N GLN A 38 -24.12 -28.08 18.06
CA GLN A 38 -25.06 -26.96 18.23
C GLN A 38 -24.39 -25.62 17.88
N LEU A 39 -23.10 -25.47 18.17
CA LEU A 39 -22.33 -24.30 17.76
C LEU A 39 -22.26 -24.14 16.24
N LEU A 40 -22.05 -25.24 15.51
CA LEU A 40 -22.01 -25.25 14.03
C LEU A 40 -23.38 -25.01 13.38
N LEU A 41 -24.47 -25.30 14.10
CA LEU A 41 -25.85 -25.13 13.64
C LEU A 41 -26.48 -23.82 14.10
N LEU A 42 -25.75 -22.98 14.83
CA LEU A 42 -26.22 -21.67 15.26
C LEU A 42 -26.31 -20.75 14.04
N GLU A 43 -27.54 -20.46 13.62
CA GLU A 43 -27.77 -19.32 12.73
C GLU A 43 -27.64 -18.03 13.54
N PRO A 44 -26.82 -17.07 13.08
CA PRO A 44 -26.58 -15.85 13.84
C PRO A 44 -27.89 -15.04 13.90
N ARG A 45 -28.44 -14.86 15.11
CA ARG A 45 -29.69 -14.12 15.36
C ARG A 45 -29.64 -12.73 14.71
N LYS A 46 -30.54 -12.46 13.74
CA LYS A 46 -30.61 -11.18 13.00
C LYS A 46 -30.72 -9.93 13.87
N LEU A 47 -31.26 -10.06 15.09
CA LEU A 47 -31.50 -8.94 16.03
C LEU A 47 -30.29 -8.57 16.90
N SER A 48 -29.27 -9.43 17.00
CA SER A 48 -28.10 -9.22 17.86
C SER A 48 -26.79 -9.18 17.09
N GLN A 49 -26.84 -9.18 15.76
CA GLN A 49 -25.65 -8.94 14.95
C GLN A 49 -25.35 -7.44 15.02
N PRO A 50 -24.19 -7.01 15.54
CA PRO A 50 -23.73 -5.66 15.27
C PRO A 50 -23.73 -5.48 13.75
N LYS A 51 -24.22 -4.33 13.28
CA LYS A 51 -24.19 -4.00 11.84
C LYS A 51 -22.78 -4.27 11.32
N ALA A 52 -22.66 -4.93 10.17
CA ALA A 52 -21.37 -5.32 9.61
C ALA A 52 -20.40 -4.13 9.53
N GLU A 53 -20.91 -2.95 9.17
CA GLU A 53 -20.21 -1.65 9.19
C GLU A 53 -19.56 -1.36 10.55
N HIS A 54 -20.26 -1.60 11.65
CA HIS A 54 -19.76 -1.34 13.00
C HIS A 54 -18.64 -2.31 13.38
N LEU A 55 -18.75 -3.59 13.00
CA LEU A 55 -17.67 -4.56 13.19
C LEU A 55 -16.43 -4.18 12.38
N CYS A 56 -16.61 -3.81 11.11
CA CYS A 56 -15.52 -3.38 10.24
C CYS A 56 -14.79 -2.16 10.82
N LEU A 57 -15.51 -1.16 11.33
CA LEU A 57 -14.92 0.00 11.98
C LEU A 57 -14.17 -0.35 13.27
N GLN A 58 -14.71 -1.24 14.11
CA GLN A 58 -14.03 -1.69 15.33
C GLN A 58 -12.76 -2.47 15.01
N MET A 59 -12.80 -3.36 14.01
CA MET A 59 -11.62 -4.10 13.56
C MET A 59 -10.58 -3.16 12.95
N LEU A 60 -10.99 -2.17 12.16
CA LEU A 60 -10.11 -1.15 11.59
C LEU A 60 -9.41 -0.36 12.69
N ARG A 61 -10.15 0.13 13.69
CA ARG A 61 -9.60 0.83 14.85
C ARG A 61 -8.61 -0.03 15.63
N LEU A 62 -8.94 -1.29 15.88
CA LEU A 62 -8.06 -2.24 16.57
C LEU A 62 -6.76 -2.43 15.79
N CYS A 63 -6.84 -2.65 14.48
CA CYS A 63 -5.65 -2.82 13.64
C CYS A 63 -4.79 -1.55 13.59
N ILE A 64 -5.41 -0.37 13.49
CA ILE A 64 -4.73 0.92 13.54
C ILE A 64 -3.98 1.10 14.85
N VAL A 65 -4.61 0.83 15.99
CA VAL A 65 -3.98 0.91 17.30
C VAL A 65 -2.75 -0.01 17.37
N HIS A 66 -2.87 -1.24 16.84
CA HIS A 66 -1.76 -2.18 16.85
C HIS A 66 -0.60 -1.79 15.92
N VAL A 67 -0.85 -1.13 14.79
CA VAL A 67 0.21 -0.68 13.87
C VAL A 67 0.82 0.65 14.32
N ALA A 68 0.00 1.61 14.77
CA ALA A 68 0.44 2.92 15.23
C ALA A 68 1.19 2.89 16.57
N ARG A 69 0.80 2.00 17.50
CA ARG A 69 1.56 1.82 18.77
C ARG A 69 2.83 0.99 18.58
N ALA A 70 2.90 0.15 17.55
CA ALA A 70 4.10 -0.64 17.32
C ALA A 70 5.29 0.19 16.84
N SER A 71 5.07 1.38 16.24
CA SER A 71 6.17 2.28 15.87
C SER A 71 6.91 2.89 17.06
N THR A 72 6.39 2.80 18.29
CA THR A 72 7.04 3.36 19.48
C THR A 72 7.87 2.34 20.28
N ASP A 73 7.59 1.04 20.14
CA ASP A 73 8.08 0.03 21.10
C ASP A 73 9.38 -0.69 20.69
N SER A 74 9.83 -0.63 19.44
CA SER A 74 11.14 -1.19 19.06
C SER A 74 11.76 -0.52 17.83
N VAL A 75 12.89 0.16 18.04
CA VAL A 75 13.69 0.82 16.99
C VAL A 75 14.29 -0.19 15.99
N LEU A 76 14.32 -1.48 16.32
CA LEU A 76 15.06 -2.50 15.58
C LEU A 76 14.20 -3.39 14.65
N THR A 77 12.87 -3.36 14.75
CA THR A 77 12.01 -4.25 13.96
C THR A 77 10.79 -3.52 13.42
N ASP A 78 10.68 -3.46 12.09
CA ASP A 78 9.54 -2.82 11.45
C ASP A 78 8.22 -3.51 11.90
N PRO A 79 7.26 -2.77 12.48
CA PRO A 79 5.92 -3.26 12.82
C PRO A 79 5.21 -4.05 11.72
N LEU A 80 5.44 -3.69 10.46
CA LEU A 80 4.85 -4.33 9.28
C LEU A 80 5.40 -5.73 9.03
N ASN A 81 6.58 -6.04 9.59
CA ASN A 81 7.21 -7.36 9.55
C ASN A 81 6.84 -8.21 10.75
N THR A 82 6.72 -7.61 11.93
CA THR A 82 6.39 -8.33 13.16
C THR A 82 4.90 -8.66 13.29
N ARG A 83 4.04 -7.94 12.56
CA ARG A 83 2.57 -8.05 12.65
C ARG A 83 1.90 -8.16 11.26
N PRO A 84 2.21 -9.21 10.46
CA PRO A 84 1.72 -9.34 9.09
C PRO A 84 0.18 -9.43 9.02
N LEU A 85 -0.47 -10.09 9.98
CA LEU A 85 -1.93 -10.21 10.02
C LEU A 85 -2.63 -8.85 10.08
N TYR A 86 -2.18 -7.96 10.98
CA TYR A 86 -2.77 -6.63 11.12
C TYR A 86 -2.54 -5.78 9.87
N ARG A 87 -1.34 -5.86 9.27
CA ARG A 87 -1.04 -5.20 7.99
C ARG A 87 -1.98 -5.69 6.89
N ASP A 88 -2.12 -7.00 6.73
CA ASP A 88 -2.90 -7.60 5.65
C ASP A 88 -4.39 -7.30 5.82
N VAL A 89 -4.89 -7.27 7.06
CA VAL A 89 -6.25 -6.83 7.38
C VAL A 89 -6.45 -5.35 7.02
N LEU A 90 -5.50 -4.46 7.31
CA LEU A 90 -5.60 -3.04 6.93
C LEU A 90 -5.59 -2.85 5.41
N ILE A 91 -4.74 -3.59 4.68
CA ILE A 91 -4.71 -3.58 3.22
C ILE A 91 -6.07 -4.03 2.68
N TRP A 92 -6.59 -5.15 3.19
CA TRP A 92 -7.88 -5.69 2.79
C TRP A 92 -9.03 -4.73 3.11
N MET A 93 -9.07 -4.14 4.31
CA MET A 93 -10.11 -3.17 4.67
C MET A 93 -10.07 -1.92 3.82
N THR A 94 -8.88 -1.44 3.43
CA THR A 94 -8.77 -0.29 2.51
C THR A 94 -9.36 -0.60 1.14
N LYS A 95 -9.29 -1.87 0.71
CA LYS A 95 -9.91 -2.33 -0.53
C LYS A 95 -11.43 -2.42 -0.43
N GLU A 96 -11.95 -2.91 0.69
CA GLU A 96 -13.38 -3.24 0.82
C GLU A 96 -14.23 -2.07 1.32
N LEU A 97 -13.68 -1.20 2.17
CA LEU A 97 -14.41 -0.06 2.71
C LEU A 97 -14.44 1.10 1.74
N ASP A 98 -15.54 1.85 1.74
CA ASP A 98 -15.73 3.07 0.96
C ASP A 98 -15.95 4.26 1.90
N TYR A 99 -16.28 5.40 1.33
CA TYR A 99 -16.80 6.53 2.09
C TYR A 99 -18.30 6.29 2.42
N PRO A 100 -18.77 6.50 3.67
CA PRO A 100 -18.14 7.25 4.77
C PRO A 100 -17.34 6.43 5.80
N GLU A 101 -17.16 5.13 5.63
CA GLU A 101 -16.47 4.26 6.60
C GLU A 101 -14.97 4.59 6.70
N LEU A 102 -14.36 5.02 5.59
CA LEU A 102 -13.00 5.55 5.56
C LEU A 102 -12.91 7.05 5.85
N ALA A 103 -14.04 7.70 6.21
CA ALA A 103 -14.05 9.11 6.56
C ALA A 103 -13.53 9.31 7.99
N GLY A 104 -12.52 10.16 8.13
CA GLY A 104 -11.96 10.51 9.44
C GLY A 104 -10.45 10.68 9.38
N GLU A 105 -9.97 11.66 10.13
CA GLU A 105 -8.54 11.97 10.19
C GLU A 105 -7.72 10.76 10.66
N GLU A 106 -8.21 10.02 11.65
CA GLU A 106 -7.55 8.83 12.22
C GLU A 106 -7.23 7.75 11.19
N PHE A 107 -8.10 7.57 10.20
CA PHE A 107 -7.96 6.51 9.19
C PHE A 107 -6.95 6.91 8.13
N ILE A 108 -7.14 8.07 7.49
CA ILE A 108 -6.21 8.52 6.47
C ILE A 108 -4.82 8.80 7.06
N SER A 109 -4.73 9.31 8.29
CA SER A 109 -3.45 9.56 8.96
C SER A 109 -2.66 8.28 9.25
N THR A 110 -3.31 7.12 9.26
CA THR A 110 -2.66 5.82 9.48
C THR A 110 -2.44 5.06 8.18
N LEU A 111 -3.46 5.00 7.32
CA LEU A 111 -3.44 4.22 6.09
C LEU A 111 -2.55 4.85 5.00
N GLN A 112 -2.47 6.19 4.92
CA GLN A 112 -1.59 6.86 3.96
C GLN A 112 -0.09 6.61 4.28
N PRO A 113 0.39 6.78 5.53
CA PRO A 113 1.76 6.40 5.87
C PRO A 113 2.02 4.90 5.73
N LEU A 114 1.05 4.04 6.03
CA LEU A 114 1.15 2.60 5.78
C LEU A 114 1.40 2.32 4.28
N GLY A 115 0.58 2.89 3.39
CA GLY A 115 0.74 2.74 1.95
C GLY A 115 2.12 3.18 1.47
N LEU A 116 2.59 4.36 1.92
CA LEU A 116 3.93 4.85 1.61
C LEU A 116 5.05 3.91 2.07
N ARG A 117 4.99 3.43 3.32
CA ARG A 117 5.99 2.51 3.85
C ARG A 117 6.05 1.21 3.04
N LEU A 118 4.90 0.70 2.62
CA LEU A 118 4.83 -0.49 1.76
C LEU A 118 5.42 -0.26 0.37
N THR A 119 5.27 0.94 -0.21
CA THR A 119 5.91 1.27 -1.51
C THR A 119 7.45 1.25 -1.46
N SER A 120 8.03 1.50 -0.29
CA SER A 120 9.48 1.47 -0.05
C SER A 120 10.01 0.11 0.39
N ASP A 121 9.15 -0.91 0.53
CA ASP A 121 9.57 -2.26 0.91
C ASP A 121 10.38 -2.92 -0.22
N TYR A 122 11.28 -3.84 0.11
CA TYR A 122 12.10 -4.54 -0.88
C TYR A 122 11.34 -5.68 -1.59
N ARG A 123 10.22 -6.15 -1.03
CA ARG A 123 9.42 -7.26 -1.58
C ARG A 123 8.41 -6.71 -2.58
N PRO A 124 8.43 -7.13 -3.86
CA PRO A 124 7.51 -6.63 -4.88
C PRO A 124 6.03 -6.74 -4.50
N ARG A 125 5.63 -7.85 -3.86
CA ARG A 125 4.24 -8.05 -3.42
C ARG A 125 3.75 -6.96 -2.46
N LEU A 126 4.62 -6.50 -1.56
CA LEU A 126 4.26 -5.44 -0.63
C LEU A 126 4.30 -4.07 -1.28
N GLN A 127 5.23 -3.84 -2.22
CA GLN A 127 5.22 -2.62 -3.03
C GLN A 127 3.90 -2.47 -3.80
N HIS A 128 3.45 -3.54 -4.47
CA HIS A 128 2.14 -3.57 -5.14
C HIS A 128 0.99 -3.29 -4.18
N ALA A 129 1.01 -3.87 -2.98
CA ALA A 129 0.00 -3.58 -1.96
C ALA A 129 0.03 -2.12 -1.51
N GLY A 130 1.23 -1.53 -1.37
CA GLY A 130 1.40 -0.12 -1.03
C GLY A 130 0.79 0.82 -2.08
N PHE A 131 1.09 0.59 -3.36
CA PHE A 131 0.47 1.36 -4.45
C PHE A 131 -1.04 1.15 -4.51
N SER A 132 -1.52 -0.08 -4.31
CA SER A 132 -2.95 -0.39 -4.28
C SER A 132 -3.66 0.36 -3.15
N VAL A 133 -3.10 0.36 -1.93
CA VAL A 133 -3.62 1.12 -0.78
C VAL A 133 -3.71 2.61 -1.11
N LEU A 134 -2.65 3.21 -1.65
CA LEU A 134 -2.66 4.64 -2.01
C LEU A 134 -3.71 4.97 -3.08
N ARG A 135 -3.85 4.11 -4.09
CA ARG A 135 -4.85 4.28 -5.15
C ARG A 135 -6.28 4.10 -4.65
N TRP A 136 -6.54 3.10 -3.81
CA TRP A 136 -7.86 2.90 -3.18
C TRP A 136 -8.23 4.10 -2.32
N LEU A 137 -7.30 4.59 -1.49
CA LEU A 137 -7.52 5.81 -0.71
C LEU A 137 -7.76 7.03 -1.61
N ALA A 138 -7.02 7.15 -2.73
CA ALA A 138 -7.21 8.24 -3.69
C ALA A 138 -8.60 8.20 -4.36
N SER A 139 -9.15 7.01 -4.62
CA SER A 139 -10.47 6.87 -5.24
C SER A 139 -11.64 6.91 -4.26
N LYS A 140 -11.43 6.43 -3.01
CA LYS A 140 -12.53 6.17 -2.05
C LYS A 140 -12.63 7.22 -0.94
N ALA A 141 -11.52 7.84 -0.53
CA ALA A 141 -11.55 8.87 0.51
C ALA A 141 -11.99 10.23 -0.04
N ARG A 142 -12.45 11.14 0.84
CA ARG A 142 -12.82 12.49 0.39
C ARG A 142 -11.59 13.24 -0.09
N VAL A 143 -11.73 13.97 -1.21
CA VAL A 143 -10.67 14.86 -1.74
C VAL A 143 -10.22 15.88 -0.68
N ALA A 144 -11.14 16.34 0.17
CA ALA A 144 -10.82 17.26 1.27
C ALA A 144 -9.78 16.67 2.24
N ASP A 145 -9.89 15.38 2.57
CA ASP A 145 -8.99 14.70 3.50
C ASP A 145 -7.56 14.61 2.92
N TRP A 146 -7.44 14.48 1.60
CA TRP A 146 -6.16 14.49 0.88
C TRP A 146 -5.52 15.88 0.77
N ARG A 147 -6.33 16.92 0.68
CA ARG A 147 -5.88 18.31 0.62
C ARG A 147 -5.53 18.86 1.99
N GLN A 148 -6.23 18.41 3.03
CA GLN A 148 -5.90 18.73 4.41
C GLN A 148 -4.47 18.27 4.72
N ASN A 149 -3.67 19.16 5.30
CA ASN A 149 -2.26 18.93 5.62
C ASN A 149 -1.36 18.59 4.42
N ASN A 150 -1.78 18.93 3.19
CA ASN A 150 -1.02 18.66 1.95
C ASN A 150 -0.60 17.17 1.78
N ARG A 151 -1.43 16.22 2.24
CA ARG A 151 -1.11 14.78 2.23
C ARG A 151 -0.79 14.25 0.84
N ALA A 152 -1.58 14.64 -0.17
CA ALA A 152 -1.33 14.21 -1.55
C ALA A 152 0.02 14.71 -2.09
N GLU A 153 0.40 15.95 -1.76
CA GLU A 153 1.70 16.51 -2.16
C GLU A 153 2.85 15.80 -1.46
N ALA A 154 2.70 15.47 -0.17
CA ALA A 154 3.71 14.73 0.58
C ALA A 154 3.94 13.32 0.00
N VAL A 155 2.86 12.62 -0.40
CA VAL A 155 2.97 11.32 -1.08
C VAL A 155 3.65 11.48 -2.43
N LEU A 156 3.25 12.45 -3.24
CA LEU A 156 3.85 12.71 -4.55
C LEU A 156 5.34 13.05 -4.43
N PHE A 157 5.73 13.88 -3.46
CA PHE A 157 7.11 14.21 -3.18
C PHE A 157 7.94 12.95 -2.90
N HIS A 158 7.46 12.09 -2.00
CA HIS A 158 8.12 10.82 -1.71
C HIS A 158 8.22 9.92 -2.96
N LEU A 159 7.16 9.79 -3.76
CA LEU A 159 7.18 9.00 -4.99
C LEU A 159 8.14 9.58 -6.06
N PHE A 160 8.27 10.91 -6.12
CA PHE A 160 9.21 11.59 -7.02
C PHE A 160 10.66 11.47 -6.57
N GLU A 161 10.94 11.20 -5.29
CA GLU A 161 12.28 10.90 -4.80
C GLU A 161 12.61 9.40 -4.88
N HIS A 162 11.59 8.54 -4.79
CA HIS A 162 11.75 7.10 -4.84
C HIS A 162 12.38 6.65 -6.17
N ARG A 163 13.59 6.07 -6.16
CA ARG A 163 14.33 5.70 -7.38
C ARG A 163 13.87 4.37 -8.00
N ALA A 164 12.57 4.19 -8.21
CA ALA A 164 12.02 2.95 -8.79
C ALA A 164 12.61 2.63 -10.17
N ALA A 165 12.81 3.62 -11.05
CA ALA A 165 13.32 3.38 -12.40
C ALA A 165 14.73 2.76 -12.40
N CYS A 166 15.62 3.28 -11.55
CA CYS A 166 17.03 2.88 -11.53
C CYS A 166 17.33 1.61 -10.72
N GLY A 167 16.35 1.01 -10.05
CA GLY A 167 16.53 -0.21 -9.28
C GLY A 167 16.74 -1.43 -10.17
N SER A 168 17.83 -2.18 -9.95
CA SER A 168 18.12 -3.43 -10.67
C SER A 168 17.01 -4.49 -10.50
N GLY A 169 16.33 -4.46 -9.35
CA GLY A 169 15.19 -5.31 -9.00
C GLY A 169 13.80 -4.69 -9.21
N SER A 170 13.69 -3.46 -9.74
CA SER A 170 12.36 -2.89 -10.05
C SER A 170 11.79 -3.55 -11.30
N SER A 171 10.58 -4.10 -11.19
CA SER A 171 9.83 -4.60 -12.33
C SER A 171 9.17 -3.45 -13.10
N GLU A 172 8.82 -3.72 -14.35
CA GLU A 172 7.96 -2.85 -15.16
C GLU A 172 6.57 -2.65 -14.53
N ASP A 173 6.05 -3.65 -13.82
CA ASP A 173 4.76 -3.57 -13.14
C ASP A 173 4.80 -2.59 -11.96
N ILE A 174 5.89 -2.58 -11.17
CA ILE A 174 6.09 -1.60 -10.09
C ILE A 174 6.14 -0.18 -10.66
N LEU A 175 6.84 0.02 -11.78
CA LEU A 175 6.87 1.31 -12.46
C LEU A 175 5.50 1.75 -12.94
N ARG A 176 4.72 0.83 -13.53
CA ARG A 176 3.35 1.10 -13.97
C ARG A 176 2.47 1.53 -12.80
N GLU A 177 2.53 0.81 -11.68
CA GLU A 177 1.77 1.14 -10.47
C GLU A 177 2.20 2.48 -9.88
N MET A 178 3.50 2.78 -9.82
CA MET A 178 4.01 4.06 -9.35
C MET A 178 3.47 5.23 -10.19
N TYR A 179 3.61 5.19 -11.51
CA TYR A 179 3.14 6.27 -12.38
C TYR A 179 1.62 6.42 -12.36
N THR A 180 0.88 5.30 -12.35
CA THR A 180 -0.59 5.32 -12.21
C THR A 180 -1.00 5.99 -10.90
N THR A 181 -0.34 5.63 -9.80
CA THR A 181 -0.57 6.24 -8.48
C THR A 181 -0.27 7.74 -8.49
N CYS A 182 0.84 8.17 -9.11
CA CYS A 182 1.14 9.59 -9.28
C CYS A 182 0.03 10.33 -10.03
N PHE A 183 -0.46 9.77 -11.15
CA PHE A 183 -1.56 10.39 -11.91
C PHE A 183 -2.83 10.53 -11.08
N ASP A 184 -3.20 9.50 -10.31
CA ASP A 184 -4.40 9.53 -9.47
C ASP A 184 -4.26 10.57 -8.34
N LEU A 185 -3.09 10.68 -7.72
CA LEU A 185 -2.83 11.67 -6.66
C LEU A 185 -2.77 13.11 -7.18
N ILE A 186 -2.20 13.36 -8.37
CA ILE A 186 -2.16 14.72 -8.95
C ILE A 186 -3.58 15.25 -9.17
N LYS A 187 -4.53 14.40 -9.57
CA LYS A 187 -5.95 14.79 -9.75
C LYS A 187 -6.60 15.28 -8.44
N LEU A 188 -6.08 14.88 -7.28
CA LEU A 188 -6.60 15.30 -5.98
C LEU A 188 -6.11 16.70 -5.57
N LEU A 189 -5.05 17.20 -6.22
CA LEU A 189 -4.48 18.51 -5.90
C LEU A 189 -5.43 19.66 -6.31
N PRO A 190 -5.27 20.85 -5.69
CA PRO A 190 -5.78 22.10 -6.25
C PRO A 190 -5.27 22.32 -7.68
N LYS A 191 -6.03 23.05 -8.52
CA LYS A 191 -5.72 23.19 -9.97
C LYS A 191 -4.34 23.80 -10.23
N ASP A 192 -3.99 24.82 -9.45
CA ASP A 192 -2.69 25.50 -9.45
C ASP A 192 -1.54 24.52 -9.18
N LYS A 193 -1.70 23.66 -8.16
CA LYS A 193 -0.68 22.66 -7.79
C LYS A 193 -0.69 21.43 -8.68
N ALA A 194 -1.81 21.09 -9.29
CA ALA A 194 -1.93 19.96 -10.21
C ALA A 194 -1.04 20.18 -11.45
N PHE A 195 -1.00 21.42 -11.96
CA PHE A 195 -0.12 21.80 -13.05
C PHE A 195 1.35 21.57 -12.69
N ASP A 196 1.81 22.08 -11.54
CA ASP A 196 3.17 21.86 -11.03
C ASP A 196 3.48 20.37 -10.83
N GLY A 197 2.49 19.59 -10.37
CA GLY A 197 2.58 18.13 -10.26
C GLY A 197 2.85 17.44 -11.59
N TYR A 198 2.13 17.81 -12.65
CA TYR A 198 2.34 17.28 -14.00
C TYR A 198 3.70 17.69 -14.57
N THR A 199 4.13 18.93 -14.36
CA THR A 199 5.44 19.42 -14.78
C THR A 199 6.59 18.65 -14.11
N ARG A 200 6.50 18.41 -12.79
CA ARG A 200 7.48 17.59 -12.06
C ARG A 200 7.49 16.13 -12.53
N LEU A 201 6.31 15.57 -12.80
CA LEU A 201 6.19 14.22 -13.33
C LEU A 201 6.80 14.09 -14.73
N ALA A 202 6.63 15.11 -15.60
CA ALA A 202 7.23 15.16 -16.93
C ALA A 202 8.76 15.16 -16.84
N ASP A 203 9.31 16.03 -16.01
CA ASP A 203 10.74 16.16 -15.82
C ASP A 203 11.37 14.87 -15.30
N ARG A 204 10.71 14.22 -14.34
CA ARG A 204 11.13 12.91 -13.84
C ARG A 204 11.08 11.85 -14.93
N LEU A 205 9.95 11.69 -15.63
CA LEU A 205 9.78 10.68 -16.69
C LEU A 205 10.83 10.83 -17.79
N LEU A 206 11.09 12.06 -18.22
CA LEU A 206 12.10 12.34 -19.25
C LEU A 206 13.52 12.05 -18.73
N GLY A 207 13.81 12.36 -17.46
CA GLY A 207 15.06 11.99 -16.81
C GLY A 207 15.26 10.47 -16.74
N ASP A 208 14.26 9.74 -16.24
CA ASP A 208 14.30 8.29 -16.11
C ASP A 208 14.44 7.61 -17.49
N LEU A 209 13.77 8.12 -18.52
CA LEU A 209 13.91 7.62 -19.91
C LEU A 209 15.31 7.84 -20.50
N THR A 210 16.03 8.90 -20.10
CA THR A 210 17.42 9.08 -20.56
C THR A 210 18.38 8.07 -19.94
N MET A 211 18.09 7.57 -18.74
CA MET A 211 18.99 6.72 -17.95
C MET A 211 18.66 5.23 -18.06
N GLU A 212 17.42 4.88 -18.35
CA GLU A 212 16.99 3.49 -18.44
C GLU A 212 17.36 2.86 -19.78
N ALA A 213 18.01 1.70 -19.74
CA ALA A 213 18.42 0.95 -20.93
C ALA A 213 17.48 -0.23 -21.25
N ARG A 214 16.68 -0.70 -20.28
CA ARG A 214 15.80 -1.86 -20.44
C ARG A 214 14.53 -1.47 -21.19
N ARG A 215 14.36 -2.02 -22.39
CA ARG A 215 13.20 -1.81 -23.27
C ARG A 215 11.83 -1.96 -22.57
N PRO A 216 11.57 -2.99 -21.73
CA PRO A 216 10.26 -3.15 -21.11
C PRO A 216 9.89 -1.98 -20.19
N LYS A 217 10.84 -1.49 -19.40
CA LYS A 217 10.67 -0.31 -18.53
C LYS A 217 10.51 0.97 -19.36
N GLN A 218 11.29 1.14 -20.42
CA GLN A 218 11.13 2.26 -21.36
C GLN A 218 9.71 2.30 -21.94
N THR A 219 9.14 1.15 -22.32
CA THR A 219 7.76 1.07 -22.83
C THR A 219 6.75 1.60 -21.82
N VAL A 220 6.83 1.20 -20.56
CA VAL A 220 5.93 1.69 -19.50
C VAL A 220 6.06 3.20 -19.28
N MET A 221 7.29 3.71 -19.29
CA MET A 221 7.55 5.15 -19.16
C MET A 221 7.04 5.95 -20.37
N LEU A 222 7.21 5.43 -21.58
CA LEU A 222 6.68 6.06 -22.80
C LEU A 222 5.15 6.07 -22.82
N GLN A 223 4.49 5.02 -22.34
CA GLN A 223 3.03 5.00 -22.17
C GLN A 223 2.57 6.06 -21.16
N SER A 224 3.28 6.18 -20.04
CA SER A 224 3.00 7.21 -19.02
C SER A 224 3.24 8.63 -19.57
N LEU A 225 4.29 8.82 -20.36
CA LEU A 225 4.60 10.09 -21.01
C LEU A 225 3.53 10.47 -22.06
N LEU A 226 3.04 9.50 -22.84
CA LEU A 226 1.94 9.71 -23.78
C LEU A 226 0.67 10.19 -23.07
N GLN A 227 0.33 9.56 -21.95
CA GLN A 227 -0.78 10.00 -21.11
C GLN A 227 -0.58 11.44 -20.61
N LEU A 228 0.65 11.78 -20.18
CA LEU A 228 0.99 13.11 -19.71
C LEU A 228 0.88 14.18 -20.81
N ILE A 229 1.34 13.88 -22.02
CA ILE A 229 1.21 14.76 -23.20
C ILE A 229 -0.29 15.03 -23.48
N ASN A 230 -1.14 14.02 -23.39
CA ASN A 230 -2.59 14.18 -23.61
C ASN A 230 -3.25 15.04 -22.52
N ILE A 231 -2.74 15.00 -21.29
CA ILE A 231 -3.23 15.82 -20.17
C ILE A 231 -2.76 17.27 -20.29
N MET A 232 -1.44 17.48 -20.47
CA MET A 232 -0.83 18.82 -20.53
C MET A 232 -1.10 19.56 -21.85
N LYS A 233 -1.37 18.83 -22.94
CA LYS A 233 -1.65 19.39 -24.27
C LYS A 233 -0.58 20.40 -24.69
N THR A 234 -0.96 21.65 -24.93
CA THR A 234 -0.08 22.75 -25.34
C THR A 234 1.01 23.04 -24.32
N ASP A 235 0.76 22.76 -23.04
CA ASP A 235 1.70 23.09 -21.97
C ASP A 235 2.92 22.18 -21.97
N PHE A 236 2.83 21.01 -22.63
CA PHE A 236 3.97 20.11 -22.82
C PHE A 236 5.08 20.74 -23.70
N VAL A 237 4.80 21.84 -24.40
CA VAL A 237 5.79 22.57 -25.21
C VAL A 237 7.05 22.91 -24.40
N GLN A 238 6.91 23.17 -23.10
CA GLN A 238 8.03 23.47 -22.19
C GLN A 238 9.05 22.32 -22.09
N HIS A 239 8.63 21.07 -22.31
CA HIS A 239 9.49 19.88 -22.22
C HIS A 239 10.01 19.38 -23.57
N THR A 240 9.63 20.01 -24.69
CA THR A 240 9.95 19.56 -26.06
C THR A 240 11.44 19.34 -26.31
N ARG A 241 12.30 20.25 -25.84
CA ARG A 241 13.76 20.11 -26.00
C ARG A 241 14.33 18.88 -25.28
N ARG A 242 13.82 18.56 -24.09
CA ARG A 242 14.21 17.35 -23.35
C ARG A 242 13.63 16.10 -24.02
N PHE A 243 12.38 16.18 -24.47
CA PHE A 243 11.71 15.11 -25.20
C PHE A 243 12.44 14.73 -26.50
N THR A 244 12.82 15.68 -27.34
CA THR A 244 13.56 15.38 -28.58
C THR A 244 14.89 14.71 -28.31
N ARG A 245 15.59 15.12 -27.25
CA ARG A 245 16.82 14.45 -26.80
C ARG A 245 16.55 13.00 -26.37
N VAL A 246 15.52 12.76 -25.56
CA VAL A 246 15.11 11.39 -25.16
C VAL A 246 14.81 10.54 -26.38
N VAL A 247 14.00 11.05 -27.32
CA VAL A 247 13.65 10.34 -28.56
C VAL A 247 14.89 10.03 -29.39
N SER A 248 15.84 10.97 -29.52
CA SER A 248 17.10 10.69 -30.23
C SER A 248 17.88 9.56 -29.57
N ILE A 249 17.93 9.50 -28.24
CA ILE A 249 18.64 8.45 -27.50
C ILE A 249 17.94 7.10 -27.70
N LEU A 250 16.61 7.06 -27.63
CA LEU A 250 15.84 5.82 -27.74
C LEU A 250 15.84 5.22 -29.15
N LEU A 251 15.86 6.06 -30.18
CA LEU A 251 15.84 5.67 -31.59
C LEU A 251 17.24 5.44 -32.17
N LEU A 252 18.21 6.29 -31.81
CA LEU A 252 19.56 6.29 -32.40
C LEU A 252 20.62 5.72 -31.44
N GLY A 253 20.26 5.46 -30.19
CA GLY A 253 21.19 4.91 -29.19
C GLY A 253 21.60 3.46 -29.49
N PRO A 254 22.76 3.03 -28.99
CA PRO A 254 23.25 1.66 -29.16
C PRO A 254 22.25 0.68 -28.54
N ARG A 255 21.83 -0.31 -29.34
CA ARG A 255 20.95 -1.38 -28.87
C ARG A 255 21.77 -2.32 -28.02
N THR A 256 21.55 -2.34 -26.71
CA THR A 256 22.12 -3.37 -25.82
C THR A 256 21.68 -4.75 -26.32
N PRO A 257 22.61 -5.70 -26.53
CA PRO A 257 22.24 -7.07 -26.91
C PRO A 257 21.39 -7.67 -25.80
N GLY A 258 20.30 -8.35 -26.17
CA GLY A 258 19.49 -9.10 -25.22
C GLY A 258 20.29 -10.31 -24.73
N TYR A 259 20.84 -10.22 -23.53
CA TYR A 259 21.35 -11.35 -22.76
C TYR A 259 20.37 -11.67 -21.63
#